data_AF-A0A2V0RBW8-F1
#
_entry.id   AF-A0A2V0RBW8-F1
#
_cell.length_a   1.000
_cell.length_b   1.000
_cell.length_c   1.000
_cell.angle_alpha   90.00
_cell.angle_beta   90.00
_cell.angle_gamma   90.00
#
_symmetry.space_group_name_H-M   'P 1'
#
loop_
_entity.id
_entity.type
_entity.pdbx_description
1 polymer ?
#
loop_
_entity_poly.entity_id
_entity_poly.type
_entity_poly.pdbx_seq_one_letter_code
_entity_poly.pdbx_strand_id
1 'polypeptide(L)'
;MKQPIRQVLSELNASFDAIRSLARLLERTKDGSNEIYLSPIGKTHGPETILSGWDRIFNNNLGSMNDVLLSLEESNRSKYGPRSIAAPWSERAAGIENSFSTDQGRKIESFLPDSGRLRPISEDNAAKYIKLQTSAGLPTMLKKGNVLMETLNTQWSRYSTTDGEWYIPAVPFTRTQENRKTRLVWGYPLVYVLDEMTFYRPILEVQSKKPWRAALRSADDIDSAITELINYARSRGKVLLSIDFSNYDNTVKETLQSYAFNDYFMSLFQPQYRSRLQDDSERFNRIPIITPDGILSGKHGIPSGSAYTNEVGSVVQYGISQTFDENLEIFQIQGDDGAYATFDAEGLKDHFRSYGLEVNDEKSYISDDYIVYLQNLYHTDYIKDGLIRGIYPLYRALLRIVYQERFNDFSEDDISGKDYYAIRTLSILENCKAHPLFKEFVKYIVGLDKYNLDFSDQGLSSYIKMREKQDGKDVRFTEYKRGDGFGIKSFESYKLARELIV
;
A
#
# COMPACT_ATOMS: atom_id res chain seq x y z
N MET A 1 4.75 26.44 16.48
CA MET A 1 3.50 26.23 15.71
C MET A 1 2.97 27.58 15.25
N LYS A 2 2.69 27.74 13.95
CA LYS A 2 2.27 29.03 13.33
C LYS A 2 0.85 29.43 13.77
N GLN A 3 0.50 30.72 13.67
CA GLN A 3 -0.79 31.27 14.11
C GLN A 3 -2.02 30.63 13.44
N PRO A 4 -2.05 30.42 12.10
CA PRO A 4 -3.21 29.79 11.45
C PRO A 4 -3.51 28.39 11.97
N ILE A 5 -2.47 27.60 12.27
CA ILE A 5 -2.62 26.25 12.84
C ILE A 5 -3.23 26.33 14.25
N ARG A 6 -2.80 27.28 15.08
CA ARG A 6 -3.37 27.45 16.43
C ARG A 6 -4.84 27.84 16.39
N GLN A 7 -5.24 28.68 15.43
CA GLN A 7 -6.63 29.07 15.24
C GLN A 7 -7.48 27.83 14.92
N VAL A 8 -7.08 27.03 13.93
CA VAL A 8 -7.79 25.78 13.57
C VAL A 8 -7.90 24.83 14.76
N LEU A 9 -6.83 24.64 15.53
CA LEU A 9 -6.87 23.77 16.71
C LEU A 9 -7.81 24.30 17.81
N SER A 10 -7.93 25.62 17.95
CA SER A 10 -8.87 26.25 18.87
C SER A 10 -10.31 26.02 18.41
N GLU A 11 -10.59 26.20 17.12
CA GLU A 11 -11.91 25.95 16.50
C GLU A 11 -12.31 24.46 16.63
N LEU A 12 -11.33 23.56 16.54
CA LEU A 12 -11.51 22.11 16.75
C LEU A 12 -11.74 21.72 18.21
N ASN A 13 -11.56 22.64 19.17
CA ASN A 13 -11.46 22.32 20.59
C ASN A 13 -10.41 21.21 20.88
N ALA A 14 -9.28 21.24 20.17
CA ALA A 14 -8.24 20.24 20.32
C ALA A 14 -7.64 20.29 21.74
N SER A 15 -7.51 19.14 22.38
CA SER A 15 -6.94 19.04 23.73
C SER A 15 -5.47 19.47 23.75
N PHE A 16 -4.96 19.85 24.93
CA PHE A 16 -3.54 20.17 25.11
C PHE A 16 -2.62 19.03 24.64
N ASP A 17 -3.02 17.78 24.89
CA ASP A 17 -2.28 16.59 24.46
C ASP A 17 -2.26 16.41 22.94
N ALA A 18 -3.38 16.71 22.26
CA ALA A 18 -3.45 16.69 20.81
C ALA A 18 -2.54 17.76 20.19
N ILE A 19 -2.59 18.99 20.73
CA ILE A 19 -1.73 20.12 20.30
C ILE A 19 -0.25 19.76 20.47
N ARG A 20 0.12 19.17 21.63
CA ARG A 20 1.49 18.73 21.91
C ARG A 20 1.94 17.61 20.96
N SER A 21 1.07 16.65 20.68
CA SER A 21 1.35 15.55 19.75
C SER A 21 1.57 16.06 18.33
N LEU A 22 0.72 16.97 17.85
CA LEU A 22 0.90 17.61 16.55
C LEU A 22 2.17 18.46 16.49
N ALA A 23 2.49 19.21 17.54
CA ALA A 23 3.72 20.00 17.59
C ALA A 23 4.97 19.12 17.39
N ARG A 24 5.05 17.98 18.10
CA ARG A 24 6.14 17.01 17.97
C ARG A 24 6.17 16.35 16.60
N LEU A 25 5.01 16.04 16.01
CA LEU A 25 4.92 15.52 14.65
C LEU A 25 5.50 16.51 13.63
N LEU A 26 5.16 17.79 13.75
CA LEU A 26 5.65 18.83 12.85
C LEU A 26 7.14 19.07 12.99
N GLU A 27 7.66 19.07 14.22
CA GLU A 27 9.10 19.17 14.49
C GLU A 27 9.86 17.99 13.87
N ARG A 28 9.42 16.75 14.13
CA ARG A 28 10.00 15.55 13.50
C ARG A 28 9.92 15.56 11.98
N THR A 29 8.83 16.08 11.42
CA THR A 29 8.67 16.19 9.96
C THR A 29 9.61 17.24 9.39
N LYS A 30 9.78 18.36 10.10
CA LYS A 30 10.71 19.43 9.76
C LYS A 30 12.15 18.92 9.72
N ASP A 31 12.57 18.27 10.78
CA ASP A 31 13.97 17.93 11.01
C ASP A 31 14.40 16.61 10.34
N GLY A 32 13.44 15.70 10.08
CA GLY A 32 13.74 14.36 9.59
C GLY A 32 14.36 13.46 10.68
N SER A 33 14.98 12.36 10.26
CA SER A 33 15.74 11.47 11.15
C SER A 33 16.77 10.67 10.37
N ASN A 34 17.97 10.52 10.93
CA ASN A 34 19.02 9.65 10.42
C ASN A 34 19.16 8.35 11.25
N GLU A 35 18.23 8.08 12.16
CA GLU A 35 18.29 6.91 13.02
C GLU A 35 18.10 5.63 12.21
N ILE A 36 18.98 4.64 12.44
CA ILE A 36 18.95 3.34 11.76
C ILE A 36 18.35 2.29 12.69
N TYR A 37 17.20 1.73 12.31
CA TYR A 37 16.57 0.64 13.04
C TYR A 37 16.99 -0.71 12.46
N LEU A 38 17.86 -1.41 13.19
CA LEU A 38 18.24 -2.79 12.89
C LEU A 38 17.35 -3.78 13.66
N SER A 39 17.06 -4.92 13.04
CA SER A 39 16.52 -6.10 13.74
C SER A 39 17.59 -6.76 14.62
N PRO A 40 17.23 -7.70 15.53
CA PRO A 40 18.22 -8.45 16.30
C PRO A 40 19.27 -9.14 15.41
N ILE A 41 18.87 -9.79 14.32
CA ILE A 41 19.78 -10.38 13.33
C ILE A 41 20.77 -9.33 12.79
N GLY A 42 20.25 -8.16 12.37
CA GLY A 42 21.07 -7.07 11.86
C GLY A 42 22.03 -6.49 12.89
N LYS A 43 21.61 -6.39 14.16
CA LYS A 43 22.45 -5.92 15.27
C LYS A 43 23.55 -6.91 15.64
N THR A 44 23.24 -8.21 15.61
CA THR A 44 24.18 -9.26 16.05
C THR A 44 25.30 -9.49 15.05
N HIS A 45 25.00 -9.56 13.75
CA HIS A 45 26.00 -9.93 12.73
C HIS A 45 26.54 -8.75 11.92
N GLY A 46 25.85 -7.61 11.93
CA GLY A 46 26.17 -6.47 11.09
C GLY A 46 25.63 -6.61 9.66
N PRO A 47 25.01 -5.57 9.06
CA PRO A 47 24.38 -5.66 7.74
C PRO A 47 25.31 -6.10 6.60
N GLU A 48 26.56 -5.65 6.57
CA GLU A 48 27.51 -5.97 5.50
C GLU A 48 27.98 -7.42 5.54
N THR A 49 28.18 -7.97 6.74
CA THR A 49 28.50 -9.39 6.93
C THR A 49 27.36 -10.28 6.43
N ILE A 50 26.11 -9.88 6.72
CA ILE A 50 24.92 -10.57 6.26
C ILE A 50 24.79 -10.51 4.73
N LEU A 51 24.99 -9.32 4.15
CA LEU A 51 24.94 -9.17 2.69
C LEU A 51 26.01 -10.02 2.01
N SER A 52 27.26 -9.92 2.46
CA SER A 52 28.39 -10.68 1.90
C SER A 52 28.20 -12.20 2.02
N GLY A 53 27.62 -12.65 3.13
CA GLY A 53 27.31 -14.06 3.34
C GLY A 53 26.24 -14.58 2.38
N TRP A 54 25.21 -13.78 2.14
CA TRP A 54 24.17 -14.09 1.16
C TRP A 54 24.69 -14.01 -0.27
N ASP A 55 25.46 -12.98 -0.62
CA ASP A 55 26.09 -12.80 -1.94
C ASP A 55 26.86 -14.06 -2.37
N ARG A 56 27.64 -14.64 -1.44
CA ARG A 56 28.39 -15.87 -1.70
C ARG A 56 27.46 -17.04 -2.05
N ILE A 57 26.35 -17.20 -1.34
CA ILE A 57 25.39 -18.28 -1.61
C ILE A 57 24.68 -18.02 -2.94
N PHE A 58 24.23 -16.79 -3.17
CA PHE A 58 23.55 -16.37 -4.39
C PHE A 58 24.45 -16.60 -5.63
N ASN A 59 25.69 -16.11 -5.59
CA ASN A 59 26.65 -16.22 -6.69
C ASN A 59 27.06 -17.66 -7.00
N ASN A 60 27.01 -18.57 -6.02
CA ASN A 60 27.27 -19.99 -6.25
C ASN A 60 26.09 -20.71 -6.94
N ASN A 61 24.93 -20.07 -7.07
CA ASN A 61 23.72 -20.68 -7.60
C ASN A 61 23.09 -19.87 -8.76
N LEU A 62 23.87 -19.03 -9.45
CA LEU A 62 23.39 -18.21 -10.58
C LEU A 62 22.70 -19.04 -11.66
N GLY A 63 23.18 -20.26 -11.94
CA GLY A 63 22.62 -21.15 -12.97
C GLY A 63 21.20 -21.66 -12.69
N SER A 64 20.62 -21.37 -11.53
CA SER A 64 19.21 -21.70 -11.20
C SER A 64 18.21 -20.61 -11.61
N MET A 65 18.70 -19.48 -12.13
CA MET A 65 17.92 -18.29 -12.44
C MET A 65 18.25 -17.81 -13.86
N ASN A 66 17.23 -17.32 -14.55
CA ASN A 66 17.36 -16.64 -15.83
C ASN A 66 17.82 -15.18 -15.67
N ASP A 67 18.21 -14.55 -16.79
CA ASP A 67 18.79 -13.21 -16.81
C ASP A 67 17.83 -12.12 -16.28
N VAL A 68 16.52 -12.30 -16.48
CA VAL A 68 15.49 -11.36 -16.00
C VAL A 68 15.44 -11.36 -14.47
N LEU A 69 15.40 -12.55 -13.85
CA LEU A 69 15.42 -12.67 -12.39
C LEU A 69 16.76 -12.20 -11.81
N LEU A 70 17.88 -12.53 -12.44
CA LEU A 70 19.20 -12.05 -12.02
C LEU A 70 19.27 -10.51 -12.02
N SER A 71 18.79 -9.87 -13.09
CA SER A 71 18.73 -8.41 -13.20
C SER A 71 17.83 -7.78 -12.14
N LEU A 72 16.69 -8.40 -11.86
CA LEU A 72 15.77 -7.95 -10.81
C LEU A 72 16.41 -8.07 -9.41
N GLU A 73 17.13 -9.16 -9.14
CA GLU A 73 17.83 -9.36 -7.87
C GLU A 73 18.97 -8.37 -7.70
N GLU A 74 19.79 -8.10 -8.72
CA GLU A 74 20.85 -7.08 -8.65
C GLU A 74 20.26 -5.67 -8.42
N SER A 75 19.15 -5.34 -9.08
CA SER A 75 18.41 -4.10 -8.83
C SER A 75 17.91 -3.99 -7.38
N ASN A 76 17.55 -5.10 -6.73
CA ASN A 76 17.16 -5.09 -5.32
C ASN A 76 18.37 -5.12 -4.37
N ARG A 77 19.47 -5.78 -4.77
CA ARG A 77 20.74 -5.81 -4.06
C ARG A 77 21.33 -4.41 -3.92
N SER A 78 21.36 -3.64 -5.01
CA SER A 78 21.84 -2.24 -5.01
C SER A 78 21.06 -1.30 -4.09
N LYS A 79 19.86 -1.69 -3.65
CA LYS A 79 19.02 -0.94 -2.71
C LYS A 79 19.22 -1.37 -1.25
N TYR A 80 20.07 -2.37 -0.98
CA TYR A 80 20.31 -2.88 0.35
C TYR A 80 20.85 -1.78 1.28
N GLY A 81 20.04 -1.41 2.28
CA GLY A 81 20.39 -0.35 3.21
C GLY A 81 19.26 0.06 4.14
N PRO A 82 19.50 1.08 4.99
CA PRO A 82 18.55 1.54 6.00
C PRO A 82 17.19 1.95 5.43
N ARG A 83 16.13 1.59 6.16
CA ARG A 83 14.73 1.93 5.82
C ARG A 83 14.09 2.95 6.74
N SER A 84 14.75 3.34 7.83
CA SER A 84 14.21 4.22 8.87
C SER A 84 14.63 5.68 8.74
N ILE A 85 15.52 5.98 7.80
CA ILE A 85 15.99 7.34 7.55
C ILE A 85 14.83 8.12 6.90
N ALA A 86 14.45 9.22 7.53
CA ALA A 86 13.43 10.14 7.05
C ALA A 86 14.10 11.44 6.60
N ALA A 87 13.91 11.80 5.33
CA ALA A 87 14.37 13.08 4.81
C ALA A 87 13.66 14.25 5.54
N PRO A 88 14.36 15.36 5.80
CA PRO A 88 13.79 16.56 6.40
C PRO A 88 12.75 17.21 5.47
N TRP A 89 11.94 18.11 6.03
CA TRP A 89 10.87 18.78 5.28
C TRP A 89 11.38 19.57 4.08
N SER A 90 12.57 20.17 4.19
CA SER A 90 13.21 20.93 3.10
C SER A 90 13.45 20.09 1.84
N GLU A 91 13.58 18.77 1.96
CA GLU A 91 13.75 17.84 0.84
C GLU A 91 12.40 17.26 0.33
N ARG A 92 11.29 17.53 1.04
CA ARG A 92 9.99 16.85 0.82
C ARG A 92 8.85 17.80 0.49
N ALA A 93 8.96 19.09 0.82
CA ALA A 93 7.91 20.09 0.61
C ALA A 93 7.40 20.12 -0.84
N ALA A 94 8.32 20.14 -1.82
CA ALA A 94 7.98 20.13 -3.24
C ALA A 94 7.11 18.93 -3.65
N GLY A 95 7.28 17.78 -2.99
CA GLY A 95 6.51 16.57 -3.27
C GLY A 95 5.03 16.71 -2.93
N ILE A 96 4.68 17.43 -1.87
CA ILE A 96 3.28 17.73 -1.54
C ILE A 96 2.76 18.92 -2.35
N GLU A 97 3.58 19.94 -2.60
CA GLU A 97 3.20 21.11 -3.39
C GLU A 97 2.79 20.71 -4.81
N ASN A 98 3.47 19.72 -5.41
CA ASN A 98 3.07 19.19 -6.70
C ASN A 98 1.67 18.57 -6.70
N SER A 99 1.19 18.04 -5.57
CA SER A 99 -0.18 17.53 -5.45
C SER A 99 -1.21 18.66 -5.67
N PHE A 100 -0.88 19.89 -5.26
CA PHE A 100 -1.73 21.09 -5.38
C PHE A 100 -1.50 21.88 -6.68
N SER A 101 -0.65 21.41 -7.58
CA SER A 101 -0.40 22.09 -8.85
C SER A 101 -1.60 21.97 -9.80
N THR A 102 -1.63 22.76 -10.87
CA THR A 102 -2.73 22.79 -11.84
C THR A 102 -3.10 21.39 -12.34
N ASP A 103 -4.40 21.13 -12.47
CA ASP A 103 -4.91 19.89 -13.06
C ASP A 103 -4.66 19.87 -14.58
N GLN A 104 -4.00 18.82 -15.05
CA GLN A 104 -3.73 18.55 -16.47
C GLN A 104 -4.51 17.33 -16.98
N GLY A 105 -5.38 16.77 -16.14
CA GLY A 105 -6.14 15.58 -16.45
C GLY A 105 -7.15 15.83 -17.58
N ARG A 106 -7.39 14.78 -18.37
CA ARG A 106 -8.48 14.73 -19.34
C ARG A 106 -9.66 13.96 -18.76
N LYS A 107 -10.89 14.38 -19.07
CA LYS A 107 -12.08 13.62 -18.69
C LYS A 107 -12.07 12.25 -19.38
N ILE A 108 -12.27 11.20 -18.60
CA ILE A 108 -12.41 9.81 -19.07
C ILE A 108 -13.83 9.61 -19.61
N GLU A 109 -13.98 9.00 -20.79
CA GLU A 109 -15.30 8.61 -21.29
C GLU A 109 -15.92 7.51 -20.40
N SER A 110 -17.22 7.62 -20.09
CA SER A 110 -17.81 6.82 -19.00
C SER A 110 -18.02 5.33 -19.37
N PHE A 111 -17.19 4.45 -18.78
CA PHE A 111 -17.41 3.00 -18.74
C PHE A 111 -17.93 2.59 -17.36
N LEU A 112 -19.22 2.25 -17.27
CA LEU A 112 -19.91 2.11 -15.98
C LEU A 112 -20.33 0.66 -15.70
N PRO A 113 -20.08 0.15 -14.48
CA PRO A 113 -20.71 -1.08 -14.01
C PRO A 113 -22.19 -0.83 -13.67
N ASP A 114 -23.13 -1.31 -14.49
CA ASP A 114 -24.55 -1.13 -14.19
C ASP A 114 -25.00 -2.03 -13.03
N SER A 115 -25.29 -1.41 -11.89
CA SER A 115 -26.00 -2.08 -10.81
C SER A 115 -26.99 -1.17 -10.10
N GLY A 116 -26.64 0.10 -9.83
CA GLY A 116 -27.51 1.12 -9.22
C GLY A 116 -28.19 0.71 -7.90
N ARG A 117 -27.71 -0.36 -7.24
CA ARG A 117 -28.43 -1.08 -6.18
C ARG A 117 -27.75 -0.99 -4.84
N LEU A 118 -26.48 -0.60 -4.77
CA LEU A 118 -25.76 -0.52 -3.50
C LEU A 118 -26.37 0.54 -2.58
N ARG A 119 -26.24 0.27 -1.29
CA ARG A 119 -26.57 1.18 -0.20
C ARG A 119 -25.33 1.29 0.69
N PRO A 120 -25.04 2.46 1.27
CA PRO A 120 -23.99 2.56 2.27
C PRO A 120 -24.34 1.66 3.48
N ILE A 121 -23.33 1.05 4.09
CA ILE A 121 -23.50 0.37 5.37
C ILE A 121 -23.64 1.39 6.50
N SER A 122 -24.19 0.99 7.65
CA SER A 122 -24.23 1.88 8.82
C SER A 122 -22.81 2.18 9.34
N GLU A 123 -22.65 3.31 10.02
CA GLU A 123 -21.39 3.68 10.68
C GLU A 123 -20.95 2.61 11.70
N ASP A 124 -21.88 1.99 12.45
CA ASP A 124 -21.57 0.87 13.35
C ASP A 124 -20.96 -0.34 12.61
N ASN A 125 -21.39 -0.59 11.37
CA ASN A 125 -20.81 -1.64 10.56
C ASN A 125 -19.47 -1.21 9.96
N ALA A 126 -19.36 0.04 9.52
CA ALA A 126 -18.12 0.62 9.02
C ALA A 126 -17.01 0.62 10.09
N ALA A 127 -17.36 0.93 11.34
CA ALA A 127 -16.46 0.94 12.49
C ALA A 127 -15.71 -0.39 12.70
N LYS A 128 -16.32 -1.52 12.30
CA LYS A 128 -15.71 -2.86 12.41
C LYS A 128 -14.53 -3.05 11.48
N TYR A 129 -14.39 -2.23 10.43
CA TYR A 129 -13.29 -2.26 9.46
C TYR A 129 -12.19 -1.25 9.79
N ILE A 130 -12.35 -0.45 10.86
CA ILE A 130 -11.36 0.57 11.23
C ILE A 130 -10.14 -0.08 11.87
N LYS A 131 -8.96 0.32 11.39
CA LYS A 131 -7.64 -0.07 11.93
C LYS A 131 -7.37 0.62 13.27
N LEU A 132 -7.70 -0.05 14.38
CA LEU A 132 -7.80 0.56 15.71
C LEU A 132 -6.47 1.08 16.27
N GLN A 133 -5.34 0.48 15.87
CA GLN A 133 -4.00 0.86 16.36
C GLN A 133 -3.35 2.03 15.61
N THR A 134 -3.99 2.54 14.56
CA THR A 134 -3.48 3.72 13.82
C THR A 134 -3.94 5.03 14.46
N SER A 135 -3.29 6.15 14.13
CA SER A 135 -3.69 7.47 14.67
C SER A 135 -5.03 7.91 14.10
N ALA A 136 -5.86 8.54 14.94
CA ALA A 136 -7.15 9.13 14.58
C ALA A 136 -7.04 10.47 13.84
N GLY A 137 -5.83 10.99 13.65
CA GLY A 137 -5.64 12.34 13.11
C GLY A 137 -6.24 13.39 14.04
N LEU A 138 -6.54 14.57 13.49
CA LEU A 138 -7.23 15.61 14.24
C LEU A 138 -8.72 15.26 14.46
N PRO A 139 -9.33 15.74 15.57
CA PRO A 139 -8.78 16.68 16.55
C PRO A 139 -8.00 16.05 17.70
N THR A 140 -8.02 14.72 17.86
CA THR A 140 -7.53 14.06 19.09
C THR A 140 -6.06 13.66 19.03
N MET A 141 -5.55 13.32 17.85
CA MET A 141 -4.21 12.75 17.62
C MET A 141 -3.94 11.43 18.38
N LEU A 142 -4.98 10.79 18.95
CA LEU A 142 -4.89 9.54 19.71
C LEU A 142 -4.95 8.30 18.80
N LYS A 143 -4.78 7.09 19.35
CA LYS A 143 -5.07 5.83 18.62
C LYS A 143 -6.58 5.76 18.32
N LYS A 144 -6.97 5.35 17.10
CA LYS A 144 -8.37 5.25 16.66
C LYS A 144 -9.24 4.46 17.63
N GLY A 145 -8.75 3.33 18.13
CA GLY A 145 -9.47 2.48 19.07
C GLY A 145 -9.88 3.18 20.36
N ASN A 146 -9.12 4.18 20.82
CA ASN A 146 -9.41 4.90 22.07
C ASN A 146 -10.56 5.89 21.92
N VAL A 147 -10.80 6.39 20.69
CA VAL A 147 -11.73 7.48 20.41
C VAL A 147 -12.85 7.09 19.46
N LEU A 148 -12.88 5.85 18.97
CA LEU A 148 -13.85 5.37 17.97
C LEU A 148 -15.30 5.48 18.47
N MET A 149 -15.57 5.13 19.73
CA MET A 149 -16.93 5.23 20.29
C MET A 149 -17.36 6.68 20.51
N GLU A 150 -16.46 7.54 20.97
CA GLU A 150 -16.73 8.98 21.09
C GLU A 150 -17.01 9.59 19.71
N THR A 151 -16.22 9.19 18.72
CA THR A 151 -16.39 9.57 17.31
C THR A 151 -17.77 9.16 16.84
N LEU A 152 -18.17 7.88 16.91
CA LEU A 152 -19.49 7.39 16.50
C LEU A 152 -20.68 8.14 17.14
N ASN A 153 -20.52 8.61 18.38
CA ASN A 153 -21.57 9.31 19.11
C ASN A 153 -21.61 10.83 18.83
N THR A 154 -20.64 11.37 18.09
CA THR A 154 -20.55 12.79 17.78
C THR A 154 -21.46 13.12 16.59
N GLN A 155 -22.32 14.14 16.71
CA GLN A 155 -23.12 14.61 15.58
C GLN A 155 -22.24 15.26 14.51
N TRP A 156 -22.16 14.61 13.35
CA TRP A 156 -21.33 15.02 12.22
C TRP A 156 -21.77 16.29 11.50
N SER A 157 -22.99 16.77 11.77
CA SER A 157 -23.50 18.05 11.23
C SER A 157 -22.64 19.27 11.63
N ARG A 158 -21.72 19.12 12.59
CA ARG A 158 -20.73 20.15 12.96
C ARG A 158 -19.50 20.19 12.03
N TYR A 159 -19.36 19.22 11.14
CA TYR A 159 -18.16 19.00 10.31
C TYR A 159 -18.46 18.74 8.82
N SER A 160 -19.72 18.83 8.39
CA SER A 160 -20.16 18.69 6.99
C SER A 160 -20.66 20.01 6.41
N THR A 161 -20.28 20.31 5.18
CA THR A 161 -20.74 21.48 4.43
C THR A 161 -21.86 21.13 3.47
N THR A 162 -22.97 21.86 3.53
CA THR A 162 -23.68 22.31 2.32
C THR A 162 -23.46 23.81 2.06
N ASP A 163 -22.90 24.58 3.01
CA ASP A 163 -22.90 26.05 2.95
C ASP A 163 -21.59 26.74 3.47
N GLY A 164 -20.41 26.14 3.23
CA GLY A 164 -19.09 26.70 3.58
C GLY A 164 -18.64 26.45 5.04
N GLU A 165 -17.38 26.39 5.42
CA GLU A 165 -16.08 26.58 4.77
C GLU A 165 -15.01 25.98 5.73
N TRP A 166 -15.18 24.73 6.19
CA TRP A 166 -14.18 24.16 7.09
C TRP A 166 -14.11 22.64 7.15
N TYR A 167 -13.02 22.10 6.62
CA TYR A 167 -12.60 20.72 6.81
C TYR A 167 -11.67 20.60 8.02
N ILE A 168 -11.78 19.52 8.78
CA ILE A 168 -10.73 19.12 9.70
C ILE A 168 -9.49 18.75 8.86
N PRO A 169 -8.35 19.46 8.99
CA PRO A 169 -7.20 19.17 8.15
C PRO A 169 -6.58 17.82 8.47
N ALA A 170 -6.00 17.21 7.44
CA ALA A 170 -5.05 16.12 7.60
C ALA A 170 -3.74 16.61 8.24
N VAL A 171 -2.95 15.65 8.75
CA VAL A 171 -1.62 15.89 9.32
C VAL A 171 -0.53 15.13 8.55
N PRO A 172 0.75 15.53 8.56
CA PRO A 172 1.75 14.99 7.65
C PRO A 172 2.47 13.80 8.30
N PHE A 173 1.93 12.59 8.14
CA PHE A 173 2.64 11.38 8.55
C PHE A 173 3.78 11.05 7.57
N THR A 174 4.72 10.23 8.03
CA THR A 174 5.92 9.87 7.27
C THR A 174 6.00 8.36 7.12
N ARG A 175 6.23 7.91 5.87
CA ARG A 175 6.64 6.54 5.53
C ARG A 175 8.02 6.59 4.89
N THR A 176 8.88 5.67 5.29
CA THR A 176 10.26 5.60 4.81
C THR A 176 10.51 4.28 4.11
N GLN A 177 11.41 4.32 3.14
CA GLN A 177 11.86 3.18 2.35
C GLN A 177 13.39 3.23 2.26
N GLU A 178 13.96 2.16 1.74
CA GLU A 178 15.36 2.09 1.34
C GLU A 178 15.77 3.29 0.46
N ASN A 179 17.08 3.57 0.41
CA ASN A 179 17.67 4.71 -0.32
C ASN A 179 17.12 6.09 0.13
N ARG A 180 16.80 6.26 1.42
CA ARG A 180 16.26 7.52 2.00
C ARG A 180 14.94 7.98 1.39
N LYS A 181 14.26 7.14 0.60
CA LYS A 181 13.00 7.51 -0.03
C LYS A 181 11.94 7.73 1.05
N THR A 182 11.41 8.95 1.09
CA THR A 182 10.49 9.39 2.14
C THR A 182 9.19 9.89 1.52
N ARG A 183 8.06 9.27 1.89
CA ARG A 183 6.72 9.62 1.40
C ARG A 183 5.93 10.31 2.49
N LEU A 184 5.25 11.40 2.14
CA LEU A 184 4.22 11.99 3.01
C LEU A 184 2.96 11.13 2.92
N VAL A 185 2.37 10.83 4.08
CA VAL A 185 1.07 10.18 4.18
C VAL A 185 0.12 11.16 4.84
N TRP A 186 -1.05 11.32 4.22
CA TRP A 186 -2.10 12.17 4.74
C TRP A 186 -2.70 11.52 5.98
N GLY A 187 -2.45 12.08 7.16
CA GLY A 187 -3.04 11.65 8.41
C GLY A 187 -4.49 12.08 8.48
N TYR A 188 -5.34 11.31 7.80
CA TYR A 188 -6.77 11.58 7.66
C TYR A 188 -7.51 11.53 9.01
N PRO A 189 -8.39 12.51 9.30
CA PRO A 189 -9.28 12.47 10.46
C PRO A 189 -10.13 11.19 10.48
N LEU A 190 -10.24 10.57 11.67
CA LEU A 190 -11.01 9.33 11.85
C LEU A 190 -12.47 9.49 11.43
N VAL A 191 -13.09 10.64 11.70
CA VAL A 191 -14.47 10.93 11.29
C VAL A 191 -14.68 10.72 9.78
N TYR A 192 -13.75 11.23 8.96
CA TYR A 192 -13.86 11.11 7.52
C TYR A 192 -13.62 9.68 7.08
N VAL A 193 -12.61 9.01 7.63
CA VAL A 193 -12.37 7.58 7.33
C VAL A 193 -13.59 6.73 7.69
N LEU A 194 -14.30 7.04 8.78
CA LEU A 194 -15.50 6.31 9.19
C LEU A 194 -16.66 6.50 8.20
N ASP A 195 -16.91 7.74 7.76
CA ASP A 195 -17.95 8.05 6.77
C ASP A 195 -17.62 7.44 5.40
N GLU A 196 -16.39 7.61 4.90
CA GLU A 196 -15.91 7.00 3.66
C GLU A 196 -16.06 5.48 3.69
N MET A 197 -15.77 4.85 4.83
CA MET A 197 -15.89 3.40 5.02
C MET A 197 -17.33 2.89 4.83
N THR A 198 -18.34 3.74 4.99
CA THR A 198 -19.76 3.36 4.74
C THR A 198 -20.04 3.04 3.27
N PHE A 199 -19.32 3.66 2.35
CA PHE A 199 -19.44 3.46 0.91
C PHE A 199 -18.32 2.60 0.35
N TYR A 200 -17.08 2.82 0.82
CA TYR A 200 -15.90 2.10 0.40
C TYR A 200 -16.05 0.58 0.54
N ARG A 201 -16.64 0.09 1.64
CA ARG A 201 -16.82 -1.35 1.86
C ARG A 201 -17.71 -2.02 0.80
N PRO A 202 -18.94 -1.53 0.53
CA PRO A 202 -19.74 -2.02 -0.60
C PRO A 202 -19.02 -1.97 -1.95
N ILE A 203 -18.27 -0.91 -2.23
CA ILE A 203 -17.51 -0.77 -3.49
C ILE A 203 -16.47 -1.89 -3.60
N LEU A 204 -15.69 -2.12 -2.54
CA LEU A 204 -14.64 -3.13 -2.51
C LEU A 204 -15.20 -4.55 -2.69
N GLU A 205 -16.36 -4.83 -2.11
CA GLU A 205 -17.07 -6.11 -2.30
C GLU A 205 -17.49 -6.35 -3.76
N VAL A 206 -17.92 -5.30 -4.48
CA VAL A 206 -18.20 -5.41 -5.92
C VAL A 206 -16.91 -5.56 -6.72
N GLN A 207 -15.88 -4.76 -6.42
CA GLN A 207 -14.62 -4.77 -7.15
C GLN A 207 -13.86 -6.09 -7.00
N SER A 208 -13.85 -6.70 -5.81
CA SER A 208 -13.18 -8.00 -5.58
C SER A 208 -13.68 -9.15 -6.44
N LYS A 209 -14.89 -9.03 -7.01
CA LYS A 209 -15.49 -9.99 -7.93
C LYS A 209 -15.16 -9.69 -9.39
N LYS A 210 -14.48 -8.58 -9.69
CA LYS A 210 -14.09 -8.23 -11.05
C LYS A 210 -12.86 -9.05 -11.47
N PRO A 211 -12.79 -9.47 -12.75
CA PRO A 211 -11.63 -10.22 -13.26
C PRO A 211 -10.31 -9.46 -13.10
N TRP A 212 -10.32 -8.15 -13.32
CA TRP A 212 -9.14 -7.27 -13.25
C TRP A 212 -8.67 -6.94 -11.82
N ARG A 213 -9.27 -7.56 -10.79
CA ARG A 213 -9.04 -7.28 -9.36
C ARG A 213 -8.67 -8.51 -8.55
N ALA A 214 -7.83 -9.40 -9.10
CA ALA A 214 -7.37 -10.57 -8.36
C ALA A 214 -6.65 -10.21 -7.05
N ALA A 215 -5.99 -9.04 -7.03
CA ALA A 215 -5.27 -8.54 -5.87
C ALA A 215 -6.15 -8.21 -4.65
N LEU A 216 -7.47 -8.09 -4.82
CA LEU A 216 -8.43 -7.96 -3.70
C LEU A 216 -8.84 -9.32 -3.09
N ARG A 217 -8.35 -10.45 -3.60
CA ARG A 217 -8.74 -11.80 -3.15
C ARG A 217 -7.60 -12.54 -2.45
N SER A 218 -6.56 -12.95 -3.18
CA SER A 218 -5.43 -13.68 -2.60
C SER A 218 -4.20 -13.66 -3.51
N ALA A 219 -3.03 -14.03 -2.99
CA ALA A 219 -1.82 -14.17 -3.80
C ALA A 219 -1.95 -15.28 -4.86
N ASP A 220 -2.67 -16.36 -4.56
CA ASP A 220 -2.91 -17.46 -5.52
C ASP A 220 -3.90 -17.04 -6.63
N ASP A 221 -4.87 -16.18 -6.31
CA ASP A 221 -5.74 -15.54 -7.31
C ASP A 221 -4.92 -14.65 -8.27
N ILE A 222 -3.95 -13.90 -7.75
CA ILE A 222 -3.04 -13.10 -8.58
C ILE A 222 -2.19 -14.01 -9.47
N ASP A 223 -1.56 -15.06 -8.91
CA ASP A 223 -0.78 -16.03 -9.69
C ASP A 223 -1.62 -16.62 -10.84
N SER A 224 -2.88 -16.97 -10.56
CA SER A 224 -3.81 -17.51 -11.57
C SER A 224 -4.15 -16.48 -12.65
N ALA A 225 -4.50 -15.26 -12.27
CA ALA A 225 -4.87 -14.20 -13.21
C ALA A 225 -3.70 -13.73 -14.08
N ILE A 226 -2.48 -13.66 -13.54
CA ILE A 226 -1.28 -13.32 -14.32
C ILE A 226 -0.87 -14.49 -15.22
N THR A 227 -1.05 -15.74 -14.79
CA THR A 227 -0.86 -16.92 -15.65
C THR A 227 -1.80 -16.87 -16.86
N GLU A 228 -3.08 -16.57 -16.64
CA GLU A 228 -4.07 -16.38 -17.70
C GLU A 228 -3.66 -15.24 -18.65
N LEU A 229 -3.26 -14.09 -18.11
CA LEU A 229 -2.78 -12.93 -18.88
C LEU A 229 -1.62 -13.29 -19.82
N ILE A 230 -0.57 -13.94 -19.29
CA ILE A 230 0.62 -14.31 -20.07
C ILE A 230 0.26 -15.33 -21.16
N ASN A 231 -0.54 -16.34 -20.83
CA ASN A 231 -0.97 -17.35 -21.81
C ASN A 231 -1.86 -16.72 -22.89
N TYR A 232 -2.76 -15.82 -22.51
CA TYR A 232 -3.59 -15.07 -23.45
C TYR A 232 -2.74 -14.24 -24.41
N ALA A 233 -1.79 -13.46 -23.90
CA ALA A 233 -0.91 -12.64 -24.72
C ALA A 233 -0.17 -13.48 -25.78
N ARG A 234 0.46 -14.58 -25.35
CA ARG A 234 1.16 -15.53 -26.23
C ARG A 234 0.24 -16.16 -27.28
N SER A 235 -0.97 -16.56 -26.89
CA SER A 235 -1.94 -17.20 -27.81
C SER A 235 -2.48 -16.24 -28.88
N ARG A 236 -2.47 -14.93 -28.59
CA ARG A 236 -2.99 -13.89 -29.48
C ARG A 236 -1.89 -13.11 -30.21
N GLY A 237 -0.62 -13.38 -29.91
CA GLY A 237 0.51 -12.60 -30.44
C GLY A 237 0.54 -11.16 -29.91
N LYS A 238 0.05 -10.93 -28.70
CA LYS A 238 0.14 -9.64 -28.00
C LYS A 238 1.42 -9.60 -27.16
N VAL A 239 1.92 -8.40 -26.90
CA VAL A 239 3.00 -8.16 -25.94
C VAL A 239 2.43 -7.87 -24.56
N LEU A 240 3.21 -8.18 -23.54
CA LEU A 240 2.90 -7.88 -22.15
C LEU A 240 3.47 -6.51 -21.76
N LEU A 241 2.71 -5.75 -20.98
CA LEU A 241 3.14 -4.48 -20.41
C LEU A 241 2.94 -4.49 -18.89
N SER A 242 4.03 -4.37 -18.16
CA SER A 242 4.04 -3.92 -16.76
C SER A 242 4.24 -2.41 -16.74
N ILE A 243 3.24 -1.66 -16.28
CA ILE A 243 3.32 -0.19 -16.26
C ILE A 243 3.68 0.32 -14.86
N ASP A 244 4.59 1.30 -14.80
CA ASP A 244 4.94 2.04 -13.58
C ASP A 244 4.67 3.53 -13.80
N PHE A 245 4.15 4.21 -12.77
CA PHE A 245 3.89 5.64 -12.80
C PHE A 245 4.74 6.39 -11.77
N SER A 246 5.23 7.56 -12.17
CA SER A 246 5.86 8.52 -11.27
C SER A 246 4.79 9.34 -10.56
N ASN A 247 4.88 9.42 -9.22
CA ASN A 247 4.02 10.26 -8.39
C ASN A 247 2.52 10.14 -8.69
N TYR A 248 2.03 8.92 -8.95
CA TYR A 248 0.66 8.66 -9.41
C TYR A 248 -0.42 9.38 -8.61
N ASP A 249 -0.36 9.31 -7.27
CA ASP A 249 -1.31 10.00 -6.40
C ASP A 249 -1.36 11.52 -6.69
N ASN A 250 -0.24 12.15 -7.00
CA ASN A 250 -0.18 13.58 -7.30
C ASN A 250 -0.72 13.94 -8.69
N THR A 251 -0.70 13.01 -9.66
CA THR A 251 -1.19 13.26 -11.02
C THR A 251 -2.69 12.99 -11.15
N VAL A 252 -3.25 12.10 -10.32
CA VAL A 252 -4.70 11.85 -10.25
C VAL A 252 -5.41 12.97 -9.48
N LYS A 253 -5.70 14.07 -10.17
CA LYS A 253 -6.38 15.28 -9.65
C LYS A 253 -7.88 15.29 -9.97
N GLU A 254 -8.55 16.41 -9.67
CA GLU A 254 -10.01 16.58 -9.71
C GLU A 254 -10.67 15.98 -10.96
N THR A 255 -10.13 16.22 -12.15
CA THR A 255 -10.72 15.73 -13.41
C THR A 255 -10.77 14.20 -13.46
N LEU A 256 -9.70 13.53 -13.05
CA LEU A 256 -9.63 12.06 -13.00
C LEU A 256 -10.37 11.50 -11.79
N GLN A 257 -10.26 12.15 -10.63
CA GLN A 257 -11.02 11.78 -9.42
C GLN A 257 -12.54 11.83 -9.67
N SER A 258 -13.00 12.80 -10.46
CA SER A 258 -14.41 12.95 -10.83
C SER A 258 -14.94 11.72 -11.57
N TYR A 259 -14.13 11.07 -12.41
CA TYR A 259 -14.53 9.80 -13.03
C TYR A 259 -14.73 8.70 -11.98
N ALA A 260 -13.82 8.57 -11.01
CA ALA A 260 -13.97 7.56 -9.97
C ALA A 260 -15.23 7.80 -9.12
N PHE A 261 -15.46 9.02 -8.65
CA PHE A 261 -16.60 9.33 -7.78
C PHE A 261 -17.91 9.49 -8.54
N ASN A 262 -17.98 10.43 -9.48
CA ASN A 262 -19.23 10.92 -10.06
C ASN A 262 -19.78 10.01 -11.16
N ASP A 263 -18.89 9.26 -11.80
CA ASP A 263 -19.26 8.29 -12.82
C ASP A 263 -19.30 6.88 -12.21
N TYR A 264 -18.14 6.33 -11.87
CA TYR A 264 -18.02 4.91 -11.50
C TYR A 264 -18.70 4.60 -10.15
N PHE A 265 -18.32 5.25 -9.05
CA PHE A 265 -18.91 4.95 -7.74
C PHE A 265 -20.40 5.30 -7.69
N MET A 266 -20.82 6.48 -8.16
CA MET A 266 -22.24 6.84 -8.19
C MET A 266 -23.12 5.87 -8.99
N SER A 267 -22.60 5.26 -10.07
CA SER A 267 -23.33 4.25 -10.84
C SER A 267 -23.67 2.98 -10.04
N LEU A 268 -22.90 2.70 -8.98
CA LEU A 268 -23.12 1.53 -8.12
C LEU A 268 -24.25 1.75 -7.10
N PHE A 269 -24.49 2.99 -6.68
CA PHE A 269 -25.39 3.32 -5.57
C PHE A 269 -26.76 3.85 -6.03
N GLN A 270 -27.77 3.63 -5.17
CA GLN A 270 -29.11 4.15 -5.37
C GLN A 270 -29.11 5.69 -5.33
N PRO A 271 -29.94 6.39 -6.15
CA PRO A 271 -29.89 7.84 -6.32
C PRO A 271 -29.91 8.65 -5.03
N GLN A 272 -30.68 8.22 -4.02
CA GLN A 272 -30.81 8.93 -2.74
C GLN A 272 -29.53 9.00 -1.90
N TYR A 273 -28.49 8.22 -2.25
CA TYR A 273 -27.19 8.26 -1.54
C TYR A 273 -26.11 8.99 -2.33
N ARG A 274 -26.38 9.43 -3.57
CA ARG A 274 -25.36 10.02 -4.45
C ARG A 274 -24.88 11.39 -3.98
N SER A 275 -25.72 12.17 -3.29
CA SER A 275 -25.28 13.45 -2.72
C SER A 275 -24.18 13.26 -1.67
N ARG A 276 -24.27 12.23 -0.82
CA ARG A 276 -23.22 11.91 0.15
C ARG A 276 -21.90 11.50 -0.52
N LEU A 277 -21.97 10.79 -1.65
CA LEU A 277 -20.76 10.48 -2.44
C LEU A 277 -20.16 11.73 -3.11
N GLN A 278 -20.99 12.73 -3.44
CA GLN A 278 -20.51 14.01 -3.92
C GLN A 278 -19.76 14.76 -2.82
N ASP A 279 -20.27 14.72 -1.58
CA ASP A 279 -19.60 15.31 -0.41
C ASP A 279 -18.25 14.60 -0.14
N ASP A 280 -18.20 13.27 -0.28
CA ASP A 280 -16.96 12.48 -0.22
C ASP A 280 -15.98 12.91 -1.32
N SER A 281 -16.44 13.06 -2.56
CA SER A 281 -15.62 13.50 -3.69
C SER A 281 -15.01 14.88 -3.45
N GLU A 282 -15.81 15.83 -2.95
CA GLU A 282 -15.33 17.18 -2.69
C GLU A 282 -14.28 17.19 -1.56
N ARG A 283 -14.57 16.47 -0.47
CA ARG A 283 -13.64 16.32 0.66
C ARG A 283 -12.35 15.63 0.26
N PHE A 284 -12.43 14.56 -0.53
CA PHE A 284 -11.27 13.83 -1.03
C PHE A 284 -10.33 14.73 -1.84
N ASN A 285 -10.87 15.66 -2.62
CA ASN A 285 -10.09 16.56 -3.46
C ASN A 285 -9.58 17.83 -2.75
N ARG A 286 -10.25 18.27 -1.68
CA ARG A 286 -10.06 19.63 -1.12
C ARG A 286 -9.68 19.66 0.35
N ILE A 287 -9.53 18.52 1.02
CA ILE A 287 -9.15 18.48 2.43
C ILE A 287 -7.79 19.20 2.64
N PRO A 288 -7.69 20.15 3.57
CA PRO A 288 -6.44 20.83 3.85
C PRO A 288 -5.46 19.90 4.58
N ILE A 289 -4.17 20.21 4.50
CA ILE A 289 -3.13 19.53 5.27
C ILE A 289 -2.28 20.52 6.04
N ILE A 290 -2.07 20.23 7.33
CA ILE A 290 -1.12 20.97 8.16
C ILE A 290 0.29 20.49 7.83
N THR A 291 1.20 21.43 7.56
CA THR A 291 2.62 21.19 7.28
C THR A 291 3.48 22.02 8.24
N PRO A 292 4.81 21.78 8.28
CA PRO A 292 5.73 22.67 9.01
C PRO A 292 5.64 24.13 8.56
N ASP A 293 5.24 24.38 7.30
CA ASP A 293 5.14 25.72 6.71
C ASP A 293 3.78 26.39 6.85
N GLY A 294 2.74 25.68 7.27
CA GLY A 294 1.42 26.26 7.44
C GLY A 294 0.33 25.27 7.12
N ILE A 295 -0.77 25.76 6.56
CA ILE A 295 -1.86 24.92 6.07
C ILE A 295 -1.85 25.04 4.55
N LEU A 296 -1.73 23.91 3.85
CA LEU A 296 -1.94 23.85 2.41
C LEU A 296 -3.40 23.48 2.17
N SER A 297 -4.07 24.28 1.34
CA SER A 297 -5.49 24.15 1.00
C SER A 297 -5.67 24.36 -0.49
N GLY A 298 -6.73 23.79 -1.05
CA GLY A 298 -7.03 23.86 -2.48
C GLY A 298 -7.31 22.47 -3.04
N LYS A 299 -7.52 22.41 -4.36
CA LYS A 299 -7.69 21.15 -5.07
C LYS A 299 -6.34 20.43 -5.15
N HIS A 300 -6.33 19.13 -4.90
CA HIS A 300 -5.11 18.33 -4.92
C HIS A 300 -5.30 16.93 -5.51
N GLY A 301 -4.20 16.19 -5.64
CA GLY A 301 -4.20 14.77 -6.03
C GLY A 301 -4.82 13.85 -4.98
N ILE A 302 -4.66 12.53 -5.12
CA ILE A 302 -5.12 11.53 -4.16
C ILE A 302 -4.46 11.77 -2.78
N PRO A 303 -5.25 11.97 -1.70
CA PRO A 303 -4.71 12.00 -0.36
C PRO A 303 -4.55 10.58 0.19
N SER A 304 -3.32 10.07 0.23
CA SER A 304 -2.95 8.67 0.53
C SER A 304 -3.37 8.07 1.89
N GLY A 305 -4.14 8.78 2.70
CA GLY A 305 -4.75 8.29 3.95
C GLY A 305 -6.26 8.13 3.93
N SER A 306 -6.95 8.55 2.86
CA SER A 306 -8.37 8.27 2.65
C SER A 306 -8.60 6.77 2.46
N ALA A 307 -9.77 6.27 2.87
CA ALA A 307 -10.20 4.91 2.58
C ALA A 307 -10.24 4.63 1.06
N TYR A 308 -10.54 5.64 0.26
CA TYR A 308 -10.68 5.51 -1.20
C TYR A 308 -9.37 5.49 -1.98
N THR A 309 -8.23 5.80 -1.34
CA THR A 309 -6.92 6.00 -2.01
C THR A 309 -6.65 5.00 -3.13
N ASN A 310 -6.70 3.70 -2.81
CA ASN A 310 -6.37 2.67 -3.79
C ASN A 310 -7.47 2.47 -4.84
N GLU A 311 -8.74 2.61 -4.47
CA GLU A 311 -9.86 2.36 -5.39
C GLU A 311 -10.03 3.48 -6.40
N VAL A 312 -9.82 4.74 -6.00
CA VAL A 312 -9.80 5.86 -6.94
C VAL A 312 -8.69 5.66 -7.96
N GLY A 313 -7.47 5.34 -7.50
CA GLY A 313 -6.37 5.05 -8.42
C GLY A 313 -6.66 3.88 -9.36
N SER A 314 -7.17 2.77 -8.81
CA SER A 314 -7.49 1.58 -9.60
C SER A 314 -8.58 1.84 -10.64
N VAL A 315 -9.63 2.58 -10.27
CA VAL A 315 -10.75 2.91 -11.16
C VAL A 315 -10.33 3.91 -12.22
N VAL A 316 -9.50 4.91 -11.90
CA VAL A 316 -8.95 5.85 -12.89
C VAL A 316 -8.12 5.10 -13.92
N GLN A 317 -7.21 4.23 -13.47
CA GLN A 317 -6.38 3.43 -14.37
C GLN A 317 -7.25 2.51 -15.25
N TYR A 318 -8.26 1.86 -14.68
CA TYR A 318 -9.24 1.06 -15.40
C TYR A 318 -9.96 1.91 -16.46
N GLY A 319 -10.54 3.04 -16.08
CA GLY A 319 -11.30 3.91 -16.98
C GLY A 319 -10.47 4.36 -18.17
N ILE A 320 -9.22 4.79 -17.95
CA ILE A 320 -8.32 5.19 -19.04
C ILE A 320 -8.02 3.99 -19.95
N SER A 321 -7.72 2.82 -19.40
CA SER A 321 -7.38 1.63 -20.20
C SER A 321 -8.54 1.18 -21.10
N GLN A 322 -9.80 1.38 -20.68
CA GLN A 322 -10.99 1.07 -21.50
C GLN A 322 -11.22 2.05 -22.66
N THR A 323 -10.57 3.22 -22.64
CA THR A 323 -10.67 4.23 -23.73
C THR A 323 -9.58 4.07 -24.78
N PHE A 324 -8.69 3.08 -24.63
CA PHE A 324 -7.60 2.84 -25.58
C PHE A 324 -8.12 2.26 -26.91
N ASP A 325 -7.42 2.51 -28.01
CA ASP A 325 -7.76 2.03 -29.36
C ASP A 325 -7.46 0.53 -29.56
N GLU A 326 -7.62 -0.25 -28.48
CA GLU A 326 -7.62 -1.69 -28.44
C GLU A 326 -8.54 -2.13 -27.30
N ASN A 327 -9.39 -3.13 -27.56
CA ASN A 327 -10.15 -3.76 -26.49
C ASN A 327 -9.24 -4.64 -25.62
N LEU A 328 -8.84 -4.12 -24.45
CA LEU A 328 -8.05 -4.85 -23.46
C LEU A 328 -8.93 -5.84 -22.71
N GLU A 329 -8.89 -7.12 -23.09
CA GLU A 329 -9.77 -8.17 -22.54
C GLU A 329 -9.30 -8.70 -21.17
N ILE A 330 -7.99 -8.90 -20.99
CA ILE A 330 -7.39 -9.46 -19.79
C ILE A 330 -6.28 -8.52 -19.32
N PHE A 331 -6.39 -8.07 -18.08
CA PHE A 331 -5.43 -7.18 -17.41
C PHE A 331 -5.65 -7.23 -15.90
N GLN A 332 -4.70 -6.74 -15.11
CA GLN A 332 -4.79 -6.63 -13.65
C GLN A 332 -4.37 -5.22 -13.19
N ILE A 333 -5.09 -4.66 -12.22
CA ILE A 333 -4.81 -3.30 -11.70
C ILE A 333 -4.94 -3.27 -10.17
N GLN A 334 -3.98 -2.61 -9.51
CA GLN A 334 -4.06 -2.29 -8.09
C GLN A 334 -3.41 -0.94 -7.76
N GLY A 335 -4.23 0.11 -7.71
CA GLY A 335 -3.77 1.47 -7.49
C GLY A 335 -3.02 1.99 -8.72
N ASP A 336 -1.75 2.31 -8.52
CA ASP A 336 -0.81 2.70 -9.57
C ASP A 336 -0.24 1.50 -10.35
N ASP A 337 -0.22 0.30 -9.76
CA ASP A 337 0.37 -0.89 -10.39
C ASP A 337 -0.59 -1.52 -11.42
N GLY A 338 -0.09 -1.86 -12.62
CA GLY A 338 -0.89 -2.37 -13.72
C GLY A 338 -0.14 -3.37 -14.62
N ALA A 339 -0.86 -4.42 -15.04
CA ALA A 339 -0.36 -5.46 -15.96
C ALA A 339 -1.35 -5.68 -17.11
N TYR A 340 -0.88 -5.55 -18.35
CA TYR A 340 -1.69 -5.54 -19.56
C TYR A 340 -1.15 -6.47 -20.63
N ALA A 341 -2.04 -6.91 -21.55
CA ALA A 341 -1.68 -7.55 -22.81
C ALA A 341 -2.27 -6.73 -23.96
N THR A 342 -1.42 -6.27 -24.87
CA THR A 342 -1.77 -5.32 -25.94
C THR A 342 -0.93 -5.58 -27.19
N PHE A 343 -1.41 -5.20 -28.36
CA PHE A 343 -0.61 -5.17 -29.59
C PHE A 343 0.29 -3.92 -29.66
N ASP A 344 -0.05 -2.86 -28.92
CA ASP A 344 0.66 -1.59 -28.91
C ASP A 344 0.92 -1.11 -27.48
N ALA A 345 2.02 -1.61 -26.88
CA ALA A 345 2.40 -1.26 -25.51
C ALA A 345 2.90 0.18 -25.38
N GLU A 346 3.60 0.70 -26.38
CA GLU A 346 4.04 2.10 -26.37
C GLU A 346 2.87 3.06 -26.56
N GLY A 347 1.94 2.74 -27.48
CA GLY A 347 0.69 3.49 -27.62
C GLY A 347 -0.15 3.48 -26.35
N LEU A 348 -0.22 2.37 -25.61
CA LEU A 348 -0.92 2.31 -24.33
C LEU A 348 -0.25 3.21 -23.28
N LYS A 349 1.08 3.28 -23.23
CA LYS A 349 1.80 4.21 -22.35
C LYS A 349 1.53 5.67 -22.71
N ASP A 350 1.60 6.01 -24.00
CA ASP A 350 1.28 7.35 -24.51
C ASP A 350 -0.18 7.72 -24.26
N HIS A 351 -1.08 6.75 -24.32
CA HIS A 351 -2.48 6.93 -23.99
C HIS A 351 -2.66 7.35 -22.54
N PHE A 352 -2.02 6.68 -21.58
CA PHE A 352 -2.04 7.13 -20.18
C PHE A 352 -1.43 8.54 -20.00
N ARG A 353 -0.34 8.87 -20.72
CA ARG A 353 0.24 10.22 -20.72
C ARG A 353 -0.74 11.28 -21.22
N SER A 354 -1.56 10.95 -22.23
CA SER A 354 -2.57 11.85 -22.78
C SER A 354 -3.67 12.24 -21.77
N TYR A 355 -3.82 11.46 -20.69
CA TYR A 355 -4.71 11.74 -19.57
C TYR A 355 -4.02 12.49 -18.41
N GLY A 356 -2.77 12.91 -18.58
CA GLY A 356 -2.01 13.69 -17.60
C GLY A 356 -1.26 12.83 -16.56
N LEU A 357 -1.15 11.51 -16.77
CA LEU A 357 -0.36 10.63 -15.91
C LEU A 357 1.11 10.60 -16.33
N GLU A 358 2.02 10.54 -15.36
CA GLU A 358 3.46 10.47 -15.60
C GLU A 358 3.92 8.99 -15.64
N VAL A 359 4.00 8.40 -16.84
CA VAL A 359 4.53 7.03 -17.00
C VAL A 359 6.04 7.01 -16.80
N ASN A 360 6.55 6.04 -16.04
CA ASN A 360 7.98 5.82 -15.81
C ASN A 360 8.50 4.74 -16.78
N ASP A 361 9.11 5.16 -17.88
CA ASP A 361 9.64 4.23 -18.90
C ASP A 361 10.71 3.28 -18.37
N GLU A 362 11.62 3.78 -17.52
CA GLU A 362 12.73 3.00 -16.98
C GLU A 362 12.28 1.87 -16.04
N LYS A 363 11.06 1.97 -15.51
CA LYS A 363 10.45 0.98 -14.61
C LYS A 363 9.24 0.28 -15.19
N SER A 364 8.86 0.65 -16.41
CA SER A 364 7.87 -0.09 -17.18
C SER A 364 8.59 -1.17 -17.98
N TYR A 365 7.97 -2.35 -18.09
CA TYR A 365 8.57 -3.48 -18.79
C TYR A 365 7.65 -3.94 -19.91
N ILE A 366 8.20 -4.09 -21.11
CA ILE A 366 7.55 -4.72 -22.26
C ILE A 366 8.24 -6.05 -22.52
N SER A 367 7.48 -7.13 -22.62
CA SER A 367 8.00 -8.49 -22.70
C SER A 367 7.02 -9.44 -23.41
N ASP A 368 7.53 -10.56 -23.92
CA ASP A 368 6.73 -11.65 -24.48
C ASP A 368 6.45 -12.78 -23.46
N ASP A 369 7.18 -12.81 -22.35
CA ASP A 369 7.32 -13.97 -21.47
C ASP A 369 7.29 -13.65 -19.97
N TYR A 370 7.24 -12.38 -19.57
CA TYR A 370 7.12 -11.99 -18.18
C TYR A 370 6.29 -10.73 -17.91
N ILE A 371 5.78 -10.67 -16.68
CA ILE A 371 5.15 -9.49 -16.06
C ILE A 371 5.82 -9.26 -14.70
N VAL A 372 6.14 -8.00 -14.40
CA VAL A 372 6.37 -7.53 -13.04
C VAL A 372 5.08 -6.88 -12.53
N TYR A 373 4.54 -7.38 -11.41
CA TYR A 373 3.30 -6.86 -10.83
C TYR A 373 3.32 -7.05 -9.32
N LEU A 374 2.95 -6.00 -8.57
CA LEU A 374 2.91 -6.02 -7.10
C LEU A 374 4.23 -6.49 -6.47
N GLN A 375 5.36 -6.01 -7.02
CA GLN A 375 6.73 -6.35 -6.59
C GLN A 375 7.14 -7.82 -6.81
N ASN A 376 6.39 -8.57 -7.61
CA ASN A 376 6.71 -9.95 -7.96
C ASN A 376 6.99 -10.06 -9.47
N LEU A 377 7.95 -10.91 -9.83
CA LEU A 377 8.20 -11.32 -11.21
C LEU A 377 7.40 -12.59 -11.54
N TYR A 378 6.63 -12.55 -12.61
CA TYR A 378 5.92 -13.69 -13.17
C TYR A 378 6.56 -13.98 -14.52
N HIS A 379 7.31 -15.08 -14.65
CA HIS A 379 8.03 -15.41 -15.88
C HIS A 379 7.75 -16.87 -16.27
N THR A 380 7.61 -17.14 -17.57
CA THR A 380 7.23 -18.47 -18.08
C THR A 380 8.19 -19.61 -17.71
N ASP A 381 9.46 -19.32 -17.48
CA ASP A 381 10.45 -20.27 -16.91
C ASP A 381 10.14 -20.77 -15.49
N TYR A 382 9.32 -20.06 -14.70
CA TYR A 382 9.07 -20.36 -13.29
C TYR A 382 7.64 -20.81 -13.03
N ILE A 383 7.29 -21.98 -13.57
CA ILE A 383 5.99 -22.62 -13.37
C ILE A 383 6.06 -23.60 -12.21
N LYS A 384 5.13 -23.48 -11.27
CA LYS A 384 4.96 -24.41 -10.15
C LYS A 384 3.48 -24.71 -9.95
N ASP A 385 3.16 -26.01 -9.86
CA ASP A 385 1.79 -26.52 -9.75
C ASP A 385 0.86 -26.03 -10.88
N GLY A 386 1.40 -25.91 -12.09
CA GLY A 386 0.67 -25.46 -13.28
C GLY A 386 0.44 -23.94 -13.38
N LEU A 387 0.94 -23.15 -12.42
CA LEU A 387 0.82 -21.70 -12.41
C LEU A 387 2.18 -21.01 -12.56
N ILE A 388 2.22 -19.89 -13.27
CA ILE A 388 3.34 -18.95 -13.25
C ILE A 388 3.26 -18.23 -11.90
N ARG A 389 4.10 -18.63 -10.95
CA ARG A 389 4.07 -18.09 -9.59
C ARG A 389 4.90 -16.82 -9.53
N GLY A 390 4.37 -15.78 -8.86
CA GLY A 390 5.12 -14.57 -8.59
C GLY A 390 6.40 -14.82 -7.78
N ILE A 391 7.53 -14.31 -8.22
CA ILE A 391 8.82 -14.41 -7.55
C ILE A 391 9.10 -13.10 -6.83
N TYR A 392 9.13 -13.17 -5.51
CA TYR A 392 9.51 -12.04 -4.67
C TYR A 392 11.04 -12.01 -4.50
N PRO A 393 11.71 -10.86 -4.75
CA PRO A 393 13.18 -10.78 -4.68
C PRO A 393 13.75 -11.06 -3.29
N LEU A 394 14.77 -11.93 -3.22
CA LEU A 394 15.46 -12.34 -2.01
C LEU A 394 16.28 -11.20 -1.40
N TYR A 395 16.97 -10.37 -2.19
CA TYR A 395 17.68 -9.21 -1.62
C TYR A 395 16.71 -8.21 -0.99
N ARG A 396 15.50 -8.06 -1.55
CA ARG A 396 14.43 -7.25 -0.95
C ARG A 396 13.95 -7.84 0.38
N ALA A 397 13.80 -9.17 0.45
CA ALA A 397 13.46 -9.86 1.68
C ALA A 397 14.57 -9.71 2.74
N LEU A 398 15.83 -9.92 2.35
CA LEU A 398 17.01 -9.78 3.22
C LEU A 398 17.08 -8.38 3.84
N LEU A 399 16.96 -7.36 3.00
CA LEU A 399 16.90 -5.96 3.40
C LEU A 399 15.83 -5.75 4.47
N ARG A 400 14.61 -6.28 4.28
CA ARG A 400 13.51 -6.14 5.26
C ARG A 400 13.71 -6.97 6.53
N ILE A 401 14.44 -8.08 6.47
CA ILE A 401 14.81 -8.86 7.65
C ILE A 401 15.80 -8.07 8.51
N VAL A 402 16.78 -7.42 7.88
CA VAL A 402 17.86 -6.67 8.54
C VAL A 402 17.41 -5.28 9.02
N TYR A 403 16.81 -4.50 8.12
CA TYR A 403 16.43 -3.10 8.37
C TYR A 403 14.93 -2.95 8.60
N GLN A 404 14.60 -2.24 9.66
CA GLN A 404 13.23 -1.89 10.03
C GLN A 404 12.92 -0.47 9.57
N GLU A 405 11.66 -0.23 9.22
CA GLU A 405 11.19 1.12 8.90
C GLU A 405 10.99 1.94 10.18
N ARG A 406 10.44 1.31 11.21
CA ARG A 406 10.17 1.88 12.53
C ARG A 406 10.34 0.81 13.59
N PHE A 407 10.61 1.23 14.82
CA PHE A 407 10.44 0.36 15.97
C PHE A 407 8.96 0.10 16.21
N ASN A 408 8.58 -1.16 16.40
CA ASN A 408 7.25 -1.54 16.87
C ASN A 408 7.37 -1.96 18.32
N ASP A 409 6.64 -1.28 19.20
CA ASP A 409 6.49 -1.71 20.58
C ASP A 409 5.43 -2.82 20.64
N PHE A 410 5.89 -4.03 20.91
CA PHE A 410 5.08 -5.24 21.03
C PHE A 410 4.91 -5.67 22.50
N SER A 411 5.45 -4.89 23.45
CA SER A 411 5.36 -5.20 24.88
C SER A 411 3.94 -5.02 25.42
N GLU A 412 3.16 -4.09 24.86
CA GLU A 412 1.74 -3.87 25.20
C GLU A 412 0.83 -5.07 24.85
N ASP A 413 1.29 -5.99 24.00
CA ASP A 413 0.51 -7.17 23.55
C ASP A 413 1.07 -8.50 24.10
N ASP A 414 1.90 -8.48 25.14
CA ASP A 414 2.49 -9.67 25.78
C ASP A 414 3.28 -10.58 24.81
N ILE A 415 3.93 -10.00 23.80
CA ILE A 415 4.74 -10.74 22.83
C ILE A 415 6.21 -10.58 23.22
N SER A 416 6.95 -11.70 23.32
CA SER A 416 8.40 -11.62 23.53
C SER A 416 9.11 -11.13 22.26
N GLY A 417 10.27 -10.48 22.42
CA GLY A 417 11.09 -10.08 21.27
C GLY A 417 11.51 -11.27 20.41
N LYS A 418 11.81 -12.43 21.02
CA LYS A 418 12.09 -13.69 20.30
C LYS A 418 10.92 -14.02 19.37
N ASP A 419 9.72 -14.14 19.94
CA ASP A 419 8.54 -14.59 19.19
C ASP A 419 8.17 -13.59 18.08
N TYR A 420 8.17 -12.29 18.39
CA TYR A 420 7.83 -11.25 17.43
C TYR A 420 8.76 -11.26 16.21
N TYR A 421 10.09 -11.30 16.42
CA TYR A 421 11.03 -11.28 15.32
C TYR A 421 11.09 -12.60 14.55
N ALA A 422 10.88 -13.74 15.20
CA ALA A 422 10.74 -15.03 14.52
C ALA A 422 9.52 -15.01 13.57
N ILE A 423 8.34 -14.66 14.09
CA ILE A 423 7.08 -14.58 13.32
C ILE A 423 7.21 -13.58 12.16
N ARG A 424 7.74 -12.38 12.43
CA ARG A 424 7.96 -11.36 11.40
C ARG A 424 8.88 -11.86 10.29
N THR A 425 9.97 -12.54 10.65
CA THR A 425 10.97 -13.03 9.69
C THR A 425 10.40 -14.16 8.84
N LEU A 426 9.70 -15.13 9.43
CA LEU A 426 8.99 -16.18 8.71
C LEU A 426 7.94 -15.63 7.74
N SER A 427 7.21 -14.58 8.14
CA SER A 427 6.24 -13.90 7.28
C SER A 427 6.90 -13.17 6.11
N ILE A 428 8.13 -12.65 6.27
CA ILE A 428 8.89 -12.08 5.17
C ILE A 428 9.36 -13.19 4.22
N LEU A 429 9.94 -14.26 4.77
CA LEU A 429 10.43 -15.41 4.02
C LEU A 429 9.32 -16.08 3.19
N GLU A 430 8.10 -16.18 3.70
CA GLU A 430 6.99 -16.83 2.98
C GLU A 430 6.65 -16.16 1.62
N ASN A 431 6.90 -14.86 1.47
CA ASN A 431 6.74 -14.21 0.17
C ASN A 431 7.67 -14.83 -0.90
N CYS A 432 8.83 -15.33 -0.48
CA CYS A 432 9.86 -15.90 -1.34
C CYS A 432 9.63 -17.39 -1.67
N LYS A 433 8.53 -18.03 -1.25
CA LYS A 433 8.33 -19.49 -1.36
C LYS A 433 8.38 -20.09 -2.77
N ALA A 434 8.21 -19.25 -3.80
CA ALA A 434 8.31 -19.66 -5.20
C ALA A 434 9.68 -19.35 -5.83
N HIS A 435 10.57 -18.67 -5.11
CA HIS A 435 11.90 -18.34 -5.61
C HIS A 435 12.76 -19.61 -5.73
N PRO A 436 13.54 -19.81 -6.82
CA PRO A 436 14.39 -21.00 -7.00
C PRO A 436 15.33 -21.27 -5.81
N LEU A 437 15.92 -20.22 -5.25
CA LEU A 437 16.79 -20.26 -4.06
C LEU A 437 16.09 -20.12 -2.71
N PHE A 438 14.79 -20.39 -2.64
CA PHE A 438 14.02 -20.24 -1.39
C PHE A 438 14.61 -21.07 -0.24
N LYS A 439 15.03 -22.31 -0.51
CA LYS A 439 15.53 -23.22 0.51
C LYS A 439 16.86 -22.75 1.09
N GLU A 440 17.78 -22.35 0.22
CA GLU A 440 19.09 -21.79 0.54
C GLU A 440 18.93 -20.52 1.36
N PHE A 441 17.98 -19.66 0.98
CA PHE A 441 17.69 -18.41 1.67
C PHE A 441 17.15 -18.64 3.08
N VAL A 442 16.14 -19.50 3.25
CA VAL A 442 15.61 -19.85 4.58
C VAL A 442 16.72 -20.44 5.46
N LYS A 443 17.53 -21.36 4.93
CA LYS A 443 18.65 -21.96 5.67
C LYS A 443 19.66 -20.90 6.11
N TYR A 444 19.98 -19.96 5.24
CA TYR A 444 20.89 -18.86 5.56
C TYR A 444 20.34 -17.99 6.70
N ILE A 445 19.07 -17.57 6.61
CA ILE A 445 18.44 -16.71 7.63
C ILE A 445 18.27 -17.44 8.97
N VAL A 446 17.86 -18.71 8.96
CA VAL A 446 17.75 -19.52 10.19
C VAL A 446 19.09 -19.60 10.90
N GLY A 447 20.19 -19.81 10.17
CA GLY A 447 21.54 -19.86 10.75
C GLY A 447 22.05 -18.53 11.33
N LEU A 448 21.42 -17.40 10.97
CA LEU A 448 21.73 -16.08 11.55
C LEU A 448 20.91 -15.79 12.81
N ASP A 449 19.75 -16.42 12.99
CA ASP A 449 18.89 -16.16 14.15
C ASP A 449 19.32 -16.98 15.37
N LYS A 450 19.44 -16.32 16.53
CA LYS A 450 19.87 -16.95 17.79
C LYS A 450 18.97 -18.13 18.21
N TYR A 451 17.69 -18.10 17.84
CA TYR A 451 16.70 -19.08 18.25
C TYR A 451 16.18 -19.89 17.06
N ASN A 452 16.89 -19.91 15.92
CA ASN A 452 16.51 -20.64 14.72
C ASN A 452 15.07 -20.32 14.25
N LEU A 453 14.63 -19.06 14.41
CA LEU A 453 13.27 -18.61 14.13
C LEU A 453 12.17 -19.39 14.88
N ASP A 454 12.50 -19.95 16.05
CA ASP A 454 11.54 -20.57 16.93
C ASP A 454 10.68 -19.54 17.66
N PHE A 455 9.41 -19.88 17.88
CA PHE A 455 8.46 -19.05 18.64
C PHE A 455 7.51 -19.91 19.47
N SER A 456 7.00 -19.35 20.56
CA SER A 456 6.04 -20.00 21.44
C SER A 456 4.60 -19.94 20.92
N ASP A 457 3.77 -20.92 21.30
CA ASP A 457 2.33 -20.91 20.97
C ASP A 457 1.61 -19.71 21.59
N GLN A 458 2.01 -19.31 22.80
CA GLN A 458 1.51 -18.10 23.44
C GLN A 458 1.89 -16.84 22.64
N GLY A 459 3.14 -16.74 22.19
CA GLY A 459 3.61 -15.63 21.36
C GLY A 459 2.87 -15.54 20.03
N LEU A 460 2.59 -16.68 19.37
CA LEU A 460 1.77 -16.72 18.17
C LEU A 460 0.33 -16.25 18.45
N SER A 461 -0.29 -16.74 19.51
CA SER A 461 -1.65 -16.33 19.90
C SER A 461 -1.75 -14.83 20.18
N SER A 462 -0.79 -14.28 20.92
CA SER A 462 -0.71 -12.84 21.18
C SER A 462 -0.46 -12.03 19.90
N TYR A 463 0.41 -12.51 19.00
CA TYR A 463 0.65 -11.88 17.71
C TYR A 463 -0.61 -11.82 16.84
N ILE A 464 -1.37 -12.91 16.78
CA ILE A 464 -2.65 -12.99 16.07
C ILE A 464 -3.62 -11.94 16.60
N LYS A 465 -3.81 -11.85 17.92
CA LYS A 465 -4.67 -10.83 18.55
C LYS A 465 -4.20 -9.41 18.24
N MET A 466 -2.89 -9.16 18.27
CA MET A 466 -2.31 -7.87 17.89
C MET A 466 -2.66 -7.52 16.43
N ARG A 467 -2.52 -8.47 15.49
CA ARG A 467 -2.88 -8.27 14.07
C ARG A 467 -4.36 -8.01 13.88
N GLU A 468 -5.24 -8.75 14.54
CA GLU A 468 -6.70 -8.53 14.49
C GLU A 468 -7.09 -7.12 14.97
N LYS A 469 -6.47 -6.63 16.06
CA LYS A 469 -6.65 -5.24 16.52
C LYS A 469 -6.12 -4.22 15.50
N GLN A 470 -5.02 -4.52 14.83
CA GLN A 470 -4.40 -3.62 13.85
C GLN A 470 -5.23 -3.51 12.57
N ASP A 471 -5.76 -4.62 12.07
CA ASP A 471 -6.40 -4.68 10.75
C ASP A 471 -7.93 -4.62 10.80
N GLY A 472 -8.55 -4.75 11.98
CA GLY A 472 -10.00 -4.82 12.12
C GLY A 472 -10.58 -6.01 11.33
N LYS A 473 -11.79 -5.85 10.77
CA LYS A 473 -12.38 -6.85 9.85
C LYS A 473 -11.78 -6.81 8.43
N ASP A 474 -10.78 -5.97 8.17
CA ASP A 474 -10.25 -5.73 6.83
C ASP A 474 -9.04 -6.60 6.43
N VAL A 475 -8.91 -7.75 7.09
CA VAL A 475 -7.77 -8.66 6.91
C VAL A 475 -7.66 -9.19 5.47
N ARG A 476 -8.79 -9.27 4.74
CA ARG A 476 -8.83 -9.89 3.40
C ARG A 476 -8.44 -8.96 2.25
N PHE A 477 -8.59 -7.64 2.39
CA PHE A 477 -8.45 -6.73 1.24
C PHE A 477 -7.19 -5.85 1.28
N THR A 478 -6.41 -5.92 2.35
CA THR A 478 -5.27 -5.02 2.55
C THR A 478 -3.89 -5.71 2.56
N GLU A 479 -3.83 -7.03 2.33
CA GLU A 479 -2.58 -7.79 2.34
C GLU A 479 -2.32 -8.55 1.03
N TYR A 480 -1.43 -8.00 0.19
CA TYR A 480 -0.86 -8.67 -0.98
C TYR A 480 0.33 -9.56 -0.57
N LYS A 481 0.11 -10.47 0.39
CA LYS A 481 1.16 -11.35 0.92
C LYS A 481 0.80 -12.80 0.70
N ARG A 482 1.81 -13.65 0.60
CA ARG A 482 1.65 -15.10 0.62
C ARG A 482 1.55 -15.60 2.06
N GLY A 483 0.64 -16.54 2.29
CA GLY A 483 0.30 -17.08 3.60
C GLY A 483 -1.02 -16.52 4.14
N ASP A 484 -1.75 -17.31 4.92
CA ASP A 484 -2.87 -16.82 5.71
C ASP A 484 -2.35 -16.06 6.94
N GLY A 485 -2.95 -14.91 7.28
CA GLY A 485 -2.49 -14.06 8.40
C GLY A 485 -2.49 -14.74 9.79
N PHE A 486 -2.99 -15.98 9.88
CA PHE A 486 -3.24 -16.71 11.12
C PHE A 486 -2.69 -18.14 11.14
N GLY A 487 -2.27 -18.70 9.99
CA GLY A 487 -1.79 -20.08 9.86
C GLY A 487 -0.29 -20.14 9.58
N ILE A 488 0.51 -19.35 10.32
CA ILE A 488 1.98 -19.27 10.20
C ILE A 488 2.65 -20.66 10.22
N LYS A 489 2.11 -21.61 11.00
CA LYS A 489 2.64 -22.98 11.06
C LYS A 489 2.42 -23.79 9.77
N SER A 490 1.56 -23.30 8.87
CA SER A 490 1.32 -23.88 7.55
C SER A 490 2.28 -23.35 6.48
N PHE A 491 3.01 -22.26 6.77
CA PHE A 491 3.93 -21.62 5.84
C PHE A 491 5.05 -22.57 5.46
N GLU A 492 5.48 -22.51 4.20
CA GLU A 492 6.63 -23.27 3.73
C GLU A 492 7.92 -22.80 4.42
N SER A 493 8.01 -21.50 4.74
CA SER A 493 9.13 -20.96 5.50
C SER A 493 9.23 -21.53 6.92
N TYR A 494 8.09 -21.74 7.58
CA TYR A 494 8.03 -22.34 8.91
C TYR A 494 8.41 -23.82 8.86
N LYS A 495 7.78 -24.60 7.96
CA LYS A 495 8.04 -26.04 7.81
C LYS A 495 9.54 -26.28 7.58
N LEU A 496 10.14 -25.55 6.66
CA LEU A 496 11.57 -25.67 6.36
C LEU A 496 12.46 -25.23 7.54
N ALA A 497 12.09 -24.15 8.24
CA ALA A 497 12.84 -23.74 9.44
C ALA A 497 12.80 -24.81 10.55
N ARG A 498 11.71 -25.57 10.67
CA ARG A 498 11.60 -26.70 11.61
C ARG A 498 12.43 -27.89 11.19
N GLU A 499 12.48 -28.22 9.89
CA GLU A 499 13.31 -29.31 9.36
C GLU A 499 14.80 -29.10 9.61
N LEU A 500 15.27 -27.85 9.63
CA LEU A 500 16.68 -27.49 9.83
C LEU A 500 17.16 -27.58 11.29
N ILE A 501 16.26 -27.77 12.25
CA ILE A 501 16.58 -27.87 13.69
C ILE A 501 16.80 -29.33 14.12
N VAL A 502 16.40 -30.30 13.27
CA VAL A 502 16.52 -31.73 13.52
C VAL A 502 17.93 -32.24 13.27
#